data_AF-A0A7J6UIR2-F1
#
_entry.id   AF-A0A7J6UIR2-F1
#
_cell.length_a   1.000
_cell.length_b   1.000
_cell.length_c   1.000
_cell.angle_alpha   90.00
_cell.angle_beta   90.00
_cell.angle_gamma   90.00
#
_symmetry.space_group_name_H-M   'P 1'
#
loop_
_entity.id
_entity.type
_entity.pdbx_description
1 polymer ?
#
loop_
_entity_poly.entity_id
_entity_poly.type
_entity_poly.pdbx_seq_one_letter_code
_entity_poly.pdbx_strand_id
1 'polypeptide(L)'
;MVISVVPLCGTARVLSQPDFLLVLKEFFFLMIETFYTIFNTSYLSLLTHCCFLACMITLAETHMGVARKLGVGVVHYACHAIAAVACICLAECATVYLAQLHTVTSSESPEIVRFLDGILIEAAGSGYEIPLYLLPSALNTLALSICDLPRIIATNREAACASMAAGQGLTRFDYATLIGPLVPYLWIIITPIASFIFGCYLSVSLNFLGQHWTEAFSSLKIQDYKNFLRMHISPATGDLHCFVVGVDHVPIRWEMDPYWDKTLMPRSAKVPSWKWVTPSKYRPRVQRSSKDRAGQTVKSGSRAKVVDFFVVKASRKRRPEVGTPPPLGEDYYTEEESEGSSVDVVNLNPVTSLIRRVSSLLRYAGSNESLRDDFNM
;
A
#
# COMPACT_ATOMS: atom_id res chain seq x y z
N MET A 1 8.25 13.87 10.23
CA MET A 1 8.04 14.08 11.68
C MET A 1 9.28 14.62 12.39
N VAL A 2 10.49 14.14 12.07
CA VAL A 2 11.70 14.41 12.90
C VAL A 2 12.81 15.20 12.18
N ILE A 3 12.62 15.54 10.90
CA ILE A 3 13.67 16.15 10.06
C ILE A 3 14.11 17.54 10.57
N SER A 4 13.23 18.30 11.23
CA SER A 4 13.59 19.64 11.73
C SER A 4 14.53 19.64 12.94
N VAL A 5 14.87 18.46 13.47
CA VAL A 5 15.73 18.30 14.65
C VAL A 5 17.16 17.89 14.25
N VAL A 6 17.38 17.62 12.96
CA VAL A 6 18.69 17.30 12.39
C VAL A 6 19.47 18.60 12.14
N PRO A 7 20.77 18.68 12.47
CA PRO A 7 21.66 17.60 12.90
C PRO A 7 21.64 17.34 14.42
N LEU A 8 21.83 16.07 14.83
CA LEU A 8 21.97 15.70 16.24
C LEU A 8 23.45 15.72 16.63
N CYS A 9 23.97 16.88 17.01
CA CYS A 9 25.42 17.04 17.23
C CYS A 9 25.98 16.23 18.42
N GLY A 10 25.14 15.79 19.36
CA GLY A 10 25.53 15.00 20.53
C GLY A 10 25.74 13.50 20.31
N THR A 11 25.58 12.97 19.09
CA THR A 11 25.60 11.51 18.85
C THR A 11 26.94 10.84 19.11
N ALA A 12 28.07 11.57 19.04
CA ALA A 12 29.39 11.02 19.35
C ALA A 12 29.49 10.48 20.79
N ARG A 13 28.72 11.06 21.74
CA ARG A 13 28.63 10.59 23.14
C ARG A 13 28.11 9.16 23.25
N VAL A 14 27.23 8.74 22.33
CA VAL A 14 26.65 7.39 22.32
C VAL A 14 27.69 6.36 21.91
N LEU A 15 28.48 6.67 20.88
CA LEU A 15 29.47 5.76 20.31
C LEU A 15 30.77 5.68 21.12
N SER A 16 31.07 6.68 21.96
CA SER A 16 32.28 6.72 22.78
C SER A 16 32.21 5.86 24.05
N GLN A 17 31.09 5.16 24.30
CA GLN A 17 30.91 4.40 25.53
C GLN A 17 31.61 3.03 25.47
N PRO A 18 32.26 2.58 26.57
CA PRO A 18 33.00 1.32 26.60
C PRO A 18 32.11 0.08 26.58
N ASP A 19 30.90 0.15 27.13
CA ASP A 19 30.01 -0.99 27.35
C ASP A 19 28.69 -0.86 26.58
N PHE A 20 28.17 -1.97 26.04
CA PHE A 20 26.91 -2.00 25.29
C PHE A 20 25.70 -1.48 26.09
N LEU A 21 25.61 -1.80 27.38
CA LEU A 21 24.52 -1.30 28.24
C LEU A 21 24.58 0.22 28.40
N LEU A 22 25.79 0.79 28.41
CA LEU A 22 26.00 2.22 28.52
C LEU A 22 25.71 2.93 27.19
N VAL A 23 26.08 2.31 26.05
CA VAL A 23 25.64 2.74 24.71
C VAL A 23 24.12 2.80 24.65
N LEU A 24 23.43 1.75 25.10
CA LEU A 24 21.96 1.69 25.08
C LEU A 24 21.35 2.78 25.96
N LYS A 25 21.89 3.00 27.17
CA LYS A 25 21.47 4.08 28.07
C LYS A 25 21.63 5.45 27.42
N GLU A 26 22.79 5.75 26.85
CA GLU A 26 23.06 7.03 26.18
C GLU A 26 22.18 7.23 24.94
N PHE A 27 21.91 6.14 24.21
CA PHE A 27 20.97 6.16 23.09
C PHE A 27 19.54 6.51 23.54
N PHE A 28 19.07 5.94 24.66
CA PHE A 28 17.77 6.31 25.23
C PHE A 28 17.73 7.79 25.66
N PHE A 29 18.79 8.32 26.26
CA PHE A 29 18.87 9.75 26.60
C PHE A 29 18.83 10.63 25.35
N LEU A 30 19.56 10.26 24.29
CA LEU A 30 19.52 10.95 23.01
C LEU A 30 18.10 10.99 22.42
N MET A 31 17.34 9.89 22.50
CA MET A 31 15.94 9.86 22.06
C MET A 31 15.07 10.82 22.89
N ILE A 32 15.24 10.86 24.21
CA ILE A 32 14.50 11.76 25.11
C ILE A 32 14.83 13.23 24.79
N GLU A 33 16.12 13.57 24.63
CA GLU A 33 16.56 14.91 24.22
C GLU A 33 15.97 15.31 22.87
N THR A 34 15.88 14.37 21.94
CA THR A 34 15.26 14.57 20.62
C THR A 34 13.77 14.88 20.77
N PHE A 35 13.03 14.10 21.57
CA PHE A 35 11.62 14.38 21.87
C PHE A 35 11.42 15.74 22.56
N TYR A 36 12.28 16.08 23.52
CA TYR A 36 12.26 17.39 24.17
C TYR A 36 12.42 18.51 23.15
N THR A 37 13.34 18.35 22.21
CA THR A 37 13.58 19.33 21.13
C THR A 37 12.37 19.43 20.20
N ILE A 38 11.77 18.31 19.80
CA ILE A 38 10.54 18.27 18.99
C ILE A 38 9.42 19.07 19.64
N PHE A 39 9.16 18.83 20.94
CA PHE A 39 8.00 19.40 21.62
C PHE A 39 8.21 20.84 22.07
N ASN A 40 9.43 21.22 22.46
CA ASN A 40 9.68 22.55 23.05
C ASN A 40 10.23 23.57 22.07
N THR A 41 10.93 23.17 21.01
CA THR A 41 11.63 24.12 20.13
C THR A 41 11.07 24.14 18.70
N SER A 42 10.61 22.99 18.20
CA SER A 42 10.28 22.83 16.79
C SER A 42 8.77 22.91 16.53
N TYR A 43 8.22 24.12 16.34
CA TYR A 43 6.79 24.32 16.04
C TYR A 43 6.28 23.48 14.85
N LEU A 44 7.08 23.36 13.78
CA LEU A 44 6.73 22.56 12.61
C LEU A 44 6.62 21.07 12.94
N SER A 45 7.58 20.53 13.69
CA SER A 45 7.53 19.12 14.11
C SER A 45 6.41 18.88 15.11
N LEU A 46 6.16 19.79 16.04
CA LEU A 46 5.03 19.72 16.96
C LEU A 46 3.70 19.66 16.20
N LEU A 47 3.47 20.58 15.26
CA LEU A 47 2.28 20.59 14.41
C LEU A 47 2.13 19.27 13.65
N THR A 48 3.22 18.77 13.08
CA THR A 48 3.21 17.49 12.36
C THR A 48 2.84 16.33 13.28
N HIS A 49 3.32 16.30 14.53
CA HIS A 49 2.96 15.27 15.50
C HIS A 49 1.48 15.38 15.92
N CYS A 50 0.95 16.59 16.13
CA CYS A 50 -0.46 16.80 16.43
C CYS A 50 -1.37 16.35 15.28
N CYS A 51 -1.04 16.73 14.05
CA CYS A 51 -1.76 16.29 12.86
C CYS A 51 -1.72 14.77 12.70
N PHE A 52 -0.55 14.15 12.90
CA PHE A 52 -0.41 12.70 12.79
C PHE A 52 -1.20 11.96 13.87
N LEU A 53 -1.18 12.43 15.13
CA LEU A 53 -2.01 11.88 16.20
C LEU A 53 -3.50 11.97 15.86
N ALA A 54 -3.96 13.13 15.37
CA ALA A 54 -5.34 13.31 14.94
C ALA A 54 -5.70 12.33 13.80
N CYS A 55 -4.82 12.13 12.82
CA CYS A 55 -5.00 11.12 11.78
C CYS A 55 -5.12 9.71 12.36
N MET A 56 -4.23 9.32 13.28
CA MET A 56 -4.28 7.97 13.87
C MET A 56 -5.56 7.72 14.68
N ILE A 57 -6.10 8.74 15.34
CA ILE A 57 -7.37 8.61 16.09
C ILE A 57 -8.57 8.57 15.13
N THR A 58 -8.57 9.40 14.10
CA THR A 58 -9.72 9.54 13.16
C THR A 58 -9.80 8.40 12.15
N LEU A 59 -8.67 7.82 11.76
CA LEU A 59 -8.59 6.68 10.84
C LEU A 59 -8.71 5.32 11.54
N ALA A 60 -8.79 5.30 12.88
CA ALA A 60 -9.10 4.08 13.62
C ALA A 60 -10.49 3.56 13.24
N GLU A 61 -10.64 2.23 13.16
CA GLU A 61 -11.81 1.56 12.57
C GLU A 61 -13.15 2.17 13.01
N THR A 62 -14.03 2.42 12.05
CA THR A 62 -15.28 3.15 12.27
C THR A 62 -16.21 2.48 13.27
N HIS A 63 -16.16 1.15 13.37
CA HIS A 63 -17.00 0.34 14.26
C HIS A 63 -16.57 0.41 15.75
N MET A 64 -15.41 1.00 16.04
CA MET A 64 -14.95 1.18 17.41
C MET A 64 -15.61 2.39 18.07
N GLY A 65 -16.02 2.24 19.34
CA GLY A 65 -16.48 3.37 20.15
C GLY A 65 -15.40 4.43 20.35
N VAL A 66 -15.79 5.68 20.60
CA VAL A 66 -14.88 6.86 20.68
C VAL A 66 -13.72 6.64 21.65
N ALA A 67 -13.99 6.09 22.85
CA ALA A 67 -12.94 5.83 23.84
C ALA A 67 -11.90 4.81 23.36
N ARG A 68 -12.33 3.76 22.65
CA ARG A 68 -11.42 2.73 22.13
C ARG A 68 -10.62 3.26 20.93
N LYS A 69 -11.24 4.08 20.08
CA LYS A 69 -10.52 4.79 18.99
C LYS A 69 -9.42 5.69 19.55
N LEU A 70 -9.72 6.44 20.61
CA LEU A 70 -8.72 7.27 21.27
C LEU A 70 -7.56 6.42 21.82
N GLY A 71 -7.87 5.34 22.55
CA GLY A 71 -6.84 4.47 23.13
C GLY A 71 -5.94 3.84 22.07
N VAL A 72 -6.52 3.23 21.04
CA VAL A 72 -5.75 2.59 19.96
C VAL A 72 -4.97 3.62 19.14
N GLY A 73 -5.59 4.76 18.81
CA GLY A 73 -4.94 5.83 18.07
C GLY A 73 -3.72 6.41 18.79
N VAL A 74 -3.82 6.62 20.11
CA VAL A 74 -2.71 7.11 20.94
C VAL A 74 -1.57 6.09 21.03
N VAL A 75 -1.88 4.82 21.28
CA VAL A 75 -0.87 3.75 21.35
C VAL A 75 -0.15 3.61 20.01
N HIS A 76 -0.91 3.59 18.92
CA HIS A 76 -0.35 3.44 17.58
C HIS A 76 0.52 4.66 17.19
N TYR A 77 0.06 5.87 17.49
CA TYR A 77 0.86 7.09 17.36
C TYR A 77 2.17 6.98 18.15
N ALA A 78 2.12 6.56 19.42
CA ALA A 78 3.30 6.46 20.28
C ALA A 78 4.33 5.48 19.69
N CYS A 79 3.89 4.31 19.21
CA CYS A 79 4.76 3.35 18.53
C CYS A 79 5.45 3.97 17.30
N HIS A 80 4.70 4.66 16.44
CA HIS A 80 5.27 5.32 15.27
C HIS A 80 6.20 6.48 15.61
N ALA A 81 5.86 7.29 16.62
CA ALA A 81 6.69 8.39 17.07
C ALA A 81 8.03 7.89 17.65
N ILE A 82 7.98 6.86 18.51
CA ILE A 82 9.17 6.21 19.06
C ILE A 82 10.02 5.61 17.95
N ALA A 83 9.41 4.88 17.00
CA ALA A 83 10.12 4.30 15.87
C ALA A 83 10.78 5.37 15.00
N ALA A 84 10.08 6.47 14.70
CA ALA A 84 10.61 7.55 13.88
C ALA A 84 11.81 8.25 14.55
N VAL A 85 11.73 8.51 15.86
CA VAL A 85 12.84 9.09 16.64
C VAL A 85 14.00 8.11 16.74
N ALA A 86 13.74 6.83 17.01
CA ALA A 86 14.78 5.81 17.04
C ALA A 86 15.52 5.71 15.68
N CYS A 87 14.79 5.71 14.56
CA CYS A 87 15.37 5.66 13.23
C CYS A 87 16.29 6.85 12.94
N ILE A 88 15.90 8.08 13.30
CA ILE A 88 16.76 9.24 13.05
C ILE A 88 17.98 9.27 13.98
N CYS A 89 17.82 8.88 15.25
CA CYS A 89 18.95 8.77 16.17
C CYS A 89 19.95 7.69 15.72
N LEU A 90 19.45 6.53 15.26
CA LEU A 90 20.30 5.46 14.69
C LEU A 90 20.99 5.92 13.43
N ALA A 91 20.30 6.63 12.54
CA ALA A 91 20.90 7.18 11.34
C ALA A 91 22.02 8.17 11.64
N GLU A 92 21.81 9.09 12.59
CA GLU A 92 22.82 10.05 13.04
C GLU A 92 23.99 9.40 13.79
N CYS A 93 23.77 8.26 14.46
CA CYS A 93 24.86 7.46 15.02
C CYS A 93 25.62 6.73 13.90
N ALA A 94 24.91 6.15 12.92
CA ALA A 94 25.51 5.43 11.81
C ALA A 94 26.39 6.35 10.95
N THR A 95 25.99 7.60 10.72
CA THR A 95 26.80 8.56 9.97
C THR A 95 28.12 8.88 10.67
N VAL A 96 28.12 9.05 12.00
CA VAL A 96 29.34 9.27 12.79
C VAL A 96 30.21 8.01 12.82
N TYR A 97 29.61 6.84 13.01
CA TYR A 97 30.34 5.58 13.02
C TYR A 97 31.04 5.32 11.69
N LEU A 98 30.33 5.51 10.56
CA LEU A 98 30.91 5.35 9.23
C LEU A 98 32.03 6.37 8.96
N ALA A 99 31.87 7.61 9.43
CA ALA A 99 32.92 8.62 9.32
C ALA A 99 34.19 8.22 10.11
N GLN A 100 34.05 7.64 11.30
CA GLN A 100 35.16 7.14 12.11
C GLN A 100 35.85 5.92 11.46
N LEU A 101 35.10 5.01 10.86
CA LEU A 101 35.66 3.85 10.15
C LEU A 101 36.56 4.33 8.99
N HIS A 102 36.08 5.34 8.26
CA HIS A 102 36.76 5.90 7.10
C HIS A 102 38.05 6.67 7.41
N THR A 103 38.12 7.35 8.57
CA THR A 103 39.33 8.09 8.97
C THR A 103 40.46 7.16 9.43
N VAL A 104 40.14 5.93 9.87
CA VAL A 104 41.12 4.90 10.23
C VAL A 104 41.67 4.19 8.99
N THR A 105 40.87 4.02 7.93
CA THR A 105 41.27 3.38 6.68
C THR A 105 41.80 4.38 5.65
N SER A 106 42.81 5.17 6.02
CA SER A 106 43.45 6.13 5.11
C SER A 106 44.42 5.43 4.13
N SER A 107 43.90 4.60 3.21
CA SER A 107 44.54 4.28 1.91
C SER A 107 43.69 3.39 0.99
N GLU A 108 42.54 2.86 1.43
CA GLU A 108 41.75 1.91 0.64
C GLU A 108 40.30 2.37 0.45
N SER A 109 39.67 1.88 -0.63
CA SER A 109 38.27 2.13 -0.95
C SER A 109 37.34 1.66 0.18
N PRO A 110 36.17 2.32 0.37
CA PRO A 110 35.20 1.96 1.42
C PRO A 110 34.92 0.45 1.46
N GLU A 111 34.86 -0.15 2.66
CA GLU A 111 34.52 -1.58 2.81
C GLU A 111 33.19 -1.95 2.13
N ILE A 112 32.23 -1.01 2.07
CA ILE A 112 30.96 -1.21 1.36
C ILE A 112 31.14 -1.29 -0.16
N VAL A 113 32.12 -0.59 -0.72
CA VAL A 113 32.50 -0.70 -2.14
C VAL A 113 33.12 -2.08 -2.39
N ARG A 114 33.98 -2.57 -1.49
CA ARG A 114 34.55 -3.93 -1.58
C ARG A 114 33.50 -5.03 -1.42
N PHE A 115 32.50 -4.83 -0.55
CA PHE A 115 31.39 -5.75 -0.36
C PHE A 115 30.46 -5.79 -1.58
N LEU A 116 30.16 -4.62 -2.16
CA LEU A 116 29.39 -4.53 -3.40
C LEU A 116 30.15 -5.11 -4.58
N ASP A 117 31.47 -4.88 -4.68
CA ASP A 117 32.34 -5.55 -5.65
C ASP A 117 32.34 -7.06 -5.44
N GLY A 118 32.39 -7.53 -4.20
CA GLY A 118 32.29 -8.95 -3.84
C GLY A 118 30.98 -9.59 -4.29
N ILE A 119 29.84 -8.93 -4.02
CA ILE A 119 28.52 -9.37 -4.49
C ILE A 119 28.45 -9.35 -6.02
N LEU A 120 29.01 -8.33 -6.68
CA LEU A 120 29.01 -8.24 -8.13
C LEU A 120 29.84 -9.37 -8.76
N ILE A 121 31.01 -9.67 -8.19
CA ILE A 121 31.91 -10.74 -8.63
C ILE A 121 31.28 -12.12 -8.38
N GLU A 122 30.61 -12.30 -7.24
CA GLU A 122 29.95 -13.56 -6.87
C GLU A 122 28.66 -13.79 -7.69
N ALA A 123 27.89 -12.74 -7.95
CA ALA A 123 26.70 -12.79 -8.80
C ALA A 123 27.03 -12.94 -10.30
N ALA A 124 28.20 -12.46 -10.74
CA ALA A 124 28.63 -12.56 -12.14
C ALA A 124 29.12 -13.97 -12.52
N GLY A 125 29.50 -14.80 -11.55
CA GLY A 125 30.10 -16.10 -11.82
C GLY A 125 31.46 -15.97 -12.52
N SER A 126 32.38 -16.88 -12.22
CA SER A 126 33.78 -16.87 -12.69
C SER A 126 33.91 -17.16 -14.21
N GLY A 127 33.31 -16.32 -15.06
CA GLY A 127 33.33 -16.47 -16.52
C GLY A 127 32.52 -15.43 -17.30
N TYR A 128 31.74 -14.57 -16.66
CA TYR A 128 31.12 -13.43 -17.32
C TYR A 128 31.73 -12.15 -16.75
N GLU A 129 32.71 -11.60 -17.47
CA GLU A 129 33.01 -10.17 -17.37
C GLU A 129 31.72 -9.45 -17.78
N ILE A 130 30.85 -9.07 -16.83
CA ILE A 130 29.88 -8.01 -17.11
C ILE A 130 30.74 -6.79 -17.34
N PRO A 131 30.78 -6.25 -18.56
CA PRO A 131 31.50 -5.04 -18.75
C PRO A 131 30.86 -3.93 -17.95
N LEU A 132 31.58 -3.40 -16.96
CA LEU A 132 31.14 -2.20 -16.27
C LEU A 132 30.98 -1.03 -17.27
N TYR A 133 31.57 -1.12 -18.47
CA TYR A 133 31.37 -0.21 -19.60
C TYR A 133 30.04 -0.37 -20.36
N LEU A 134 29.25 -1.41 -20.09
CA LEU A 134 27.90 -1.60 -20.67
C LEU A 134 26.79 -0.98 -19.81
N LEU A 135 27.06 -0.63 -18.55
CA LEU A 135 26.20 0.32 -17.84
C LEU A 135 26.43 1.70 -18.46
N PRO A 136 25.37 2.43 -18.88
CA PRO A 136 25.48 3.82 -19.30
C PRO A 136 26.36 4.56 -18.28
N SER A 137 27.31 5.37 -18.74
CA SER A 137 28.22 6.15 -17.88
C SER A 137 27.47 6.88 -16.75
N ALA A 138 26.24 7.31 -17.02
CA ALA A 138 25.32 7.88 -16.02
C ALA A 138 24.97 6.94 -14.85
N LEU A 139 24.79 5.64 -15.07
CA LEU A 139 24.52 4.67 -14.00
C LEU A 139 25.77 4.37 -13.16
N ASN A 140 26.97 4.34 -13.77
CA ASN A 140 28.22 4.21 -13.01
C ASN A 140 28.48 5.45 -12.15
N THR A 141 28.29 6.65 -12.71
CA THR A 141 28.38 7.89 -11.95
C THR A 141 27.33 7.96 -10.84
N LEU A 142 26.11 7.46 -11.10
CA LEU A 142 25.05 7.38 -10.08
C LEU A 142 25.40 6.38 -8.97
N ALA A 143 25.92 5.19 -9.31
CA ALA A 143 26.31 4.18 -8.33
C ALA A 143 27.47 4.66 -7.43
N LEU A 144 28.49 5.28 -8.03
CA LEU A 144 29.60 5.90 -7.29
C LEU A 144 29.08 7.05 -6.40
N SER A 145 28.20 7.90 -6.94
CA SER A 145 27.57 8.99 -6.17
C SER A 145 26.74 8.49 -4.99
N ILE A 146 26.08 7.33 -5.10
CA ILE A 146 25.33 6.72 -4.00
C ILE A 146 26.28 6.17 -2.93
N CYS A 147 27.39 5.55 -3.35
CA CYS A 147 28.41 5.04 -2.42
C CYS A 147 29.12 6.16 -1.64
N ASP A 148 29.24 7.35 -2.23
CA ASP A 148 29.82 8.54 -1.58
C ASP A 148 28.83 9.30 -0.67
N LEU A 149 27.53 8.98 -0.68
CA LEU A 149 26.52 9.66 0.13
C LEU A 149 26.86 9.69 1.64
N PRO A 150 27.29 8.59 2.29
CA PRO A 150 27.64 8.61 3.72
C PRO A 150 28.72 9.66 4.04
N ARG A 151 29.71 9.79 3.15
CA ARG A 151 30.80 10.77 3.30
C ARG A 151 30.28 12.20 3.20
N ILE A 152 29.46 12.48 2.19
CA ILE A 152 28.86 13.81 1.99
C ILE A 152 27.96 14.18 3.16
N ILE A 153 27.17 13.22 3.67
CA ILE A 153 26.30 13.41 4.84
C ILE A 153 27.15 13.75 6.07
N ALA A 154 28.23 13.00 6.33
CA ALA A 154 29.11 13.23 7.46
C ALA A 154 29.79 14.61 7.39
N THR A 155 30.33 15.01 6.24
CA THR A 155 30.98 16.31 6.08
C THR A 155 30.00 17.48 6.24
N ASN A 156 28.80 17.36 5.67
CA ASN A 156 27.78 18.41 5.78
C ASN A 156 27.27 18.51 7.22
N ARG A 157 27.16 17.37 7.91
CA ARG A 157 26.80 17.31 9.33
C ARG A 157 27.85 17.96 10.22
N GLU A 158 29.13 17.67 10.02
CA GLU A 158 30.23 18.29 10.78
C GLU A 158 30.26 19.82 10.60
N ALA A 159 30.13 20.29 9.36
CA ALA A 159 30.03 21.72 9.06
C ALA A 159 28.83 22.37 9.75
N ALA A 160 27.66 21.71 9.70
CA ALA A 160 26.45 22.21 10.36
C ALA A 160 26.59 22.28 11.88
N CYS A 161 27.16 21.24 12.50
CA CYS A 161 27.41 21.21 13.94
C CYS A 161 28.46 22.24 14.38
N ALA A 162 29.49 22.49 13.58
CA ALA A 162 30.48 23.52 13.85
C ALA A 162 29.86 24.93 13.83
N SER A 163 29.01 25.23 12.83
CA SER A 163 28.28 26.49 12.75
C SER A 163 27.36 26.69 13.96
N MET A 164 26.61 25.66 14.37
CA MET A 164 25.77 25.71 15.56
C MET A 164 26.57 25.90 16.85
N ALA A 165 27.72 25.25 16.98
CA ALA A 165 28.62 25.43 18.13
C ALA A 165 29.20 26.86 18.20
N ALA A 166 29.41 27.51 17.05
CA ALA A 166 29.82 28.91 16.95
C ALA A 166 28.67 29.90 17.22
N GLY A 167 27.47 29.43 17.58
CA GLY A 167 26.29 30.26 17.82
C GLY A 167 25.68 30.84 16.53
N GLN A 168 26.09 30.35 15.36
CA GLN A 168 25.54 30.76 14.07
C GLN A 168 24.33 29.89 13.73
N GLY A 169 23.24 30.53 13.31
CA GLY A 169 22.07 29.81 12.80
C GLY A 169 22.34 29.22 11.42
N LEU A 170 21.82 28.02 11.17
CA LEU A 170 21.88 27.37 9.86
C LEU A 170 21.03 28.12 8.84
N THR A 171 21.60 28.38 7.66
CA THR A 171 20.84 28.95 6.54
C THR A 171 19.95 27.90 5.90
N ARG A 172 18.98 28.33 5.10
CA ARG A 172 18.12 27.41 4.32
C ARG A 172 18.93 26.52 3.37
N PHE A 173 20.02 27.06 2.85
CA PHE A 173 20.91 26.33 1.95
C PHE A 173 21.68 25.25 2.71
N ASP A 174 22.14 25.54 3.93
CA ASP A 174 22.80 24.55 4.81
C ASP A 174 21.86 23.40 5.19
N TYR A 175 20.58 23.69 5.45
CA TYR A 175 19.59 22.64 5.66
C TYR A 175 19.36 21.80 4.39
N ALA A 176 19.35 22.42 3.21
CA ALA A 176 19.17 21.69 1.95
C ALA A 176 20.37 20.78 1.64
N THR A 177 21.60 21.24 1.89
CA THR A 177 22.81 20.42 1.72
C THR A 177 22.90 19.30 2.75
N LEU A 178 22.37 19.49 3.96
CA LEU A 178 22.29 18.46 4.99
C LEU A 178 21.23 17.39 4.69
N ILE A 179 20.00 17.82 4.36
CA ILE A 179 18.85 16.93 4.17
C ILE A 179 18.88 16.24 2.80
N GLY A 180 19.33 16.94 1.76
CA GLY A 180 19.35 16.48 0.37
C GLY A 180 19.96 15.08 0.17
N PRO A 181 21.18 14.80 0.66
CA PRO A 181 21.79 13.47 0.57
C PRO A 181 21.26 12.49 1.64
N LEU A 182 20.85 12.98 2.82
CA LEU A 182 20.38 12.14 3.93
C LEU A 182 19.07 11.41 3.60
N VAL A 183 18.08 12.10 3.02
CA VAL A 183 16.76 11.51 2.71
C VAL A 183 16.83 10.30 1.77
N PRO A 184 17.45 10.37 0.57
CA PRO A 184 17.55 9.22 -0.32
C PRO A 184 18.39 8.09 0.29
N TYR A 185 19.43 8.42 1.05
CA TYR A 185 20.23 7.42 1.76
C TYR A 185 19.41 6.66 2.81
N LEU A 186 18.64 7.38 3.63
CA LEU A 186 17.69 6.77 4.57
C LEU A 186 16.66 5.90 3.86
N TRP A 187 16.14 6.37 2.72
CA TRP A 187 15.17 5.62 1.95
C TRP A 187 15.74 4.28 1.45
N ILE A 188 16.98 4.27 0.94
CA ILE A 188 17.67 3.05 0.49
C ILE A 188 17.84 2.05 1.64
N ILE A 189 18.22 2.51 2.84
CA ILE A 189 18.46 1.63 4.00
C ILE A 189 17.15 1.16 4.63
N ILE A 190 16.16 2.05 4.80
CA ILE A 190 14.93 1.74 5.53
C ILE A 190 14.01 0.81 4.73
N THR A 191 14.02 0.88 3.40
CA THR A 191 13.14 0.08 2.54
C THR A 191 13.29 -1.44 2.73
N PRO A 192 14.51 -2.03 2.66
CA PRO A 192 14.68 -3.46 2.92
C PRO A 192 14.36 -3.84 4.37
N ILE A 193 14.71 -3.00 5.34
CA ILE A 193 14.42 -3.23 6.76
C ILE A 193 12.89 -3.25 7.00
N ALA A 194 12.16 -2.26 6.49
CA ALA A 194 10.71 -2.19 6.59
C ALA A 194 10.03 -3.36 5.88
N SER A 195 10.53 -3.74 4.71
CA SER A 195 10.03 -4.91 3.96
C SER A 195 10.23 -6.21 4.73
N PHE A 196 11.39 -6.37 5.38
CA PHE A 196 11.67 -7.53 6.23
C PHE A 196 10.75 -7.58 7.46
N ILE A 197 10.61 -6.46 8.18
CA ILE A 197 9.68 -6.35 9.34
C ILE A 197 8.26 -6.70 8.92
N PHE A 198 7.80 -6.17 7.79
CA PHE A 198 6.48 -6.46 7.26
C PHE A 198 6.31 -7.94 6.87
N GLY A 199 7.34 -8.53 6.25
CA GLY A 199 7.38 -9.96 5.94
C GLY A 199 7.31 -10.85 7.19
N CYS A 200 8.08 -10.51 8.24
CA CYS A 200 8.01 -11.19 9.53
C CYS A 200 6.63 -11.05 10.18
N TYR A 201 6.06 -9.85 10.16
CA TYR A 201 4.71 -9.59 10.67
C TYR A 201 3.68 -10.49 9.98
N LEU A 202 3.68 -10.55 8.66
CA LEU A 202 2.76 -11.41 7.91
C LEU A 202 3.01 -12.90 8.21
N SER A 203 4.28 -13.32 8.27
CA SER A 203 4.64 -14.70 8.60
C SER A 203 4.10 -15.11 9.97
N VAL A 204 4.27 -14.26 10.99
CA VAL A 204 3.77 -14.54 12.34
C VAL A 204 2.24 -14.54 12.37
N SER A 205 1.62 -13.54 11.74
CA SER A 205 0.16 -13.38 11.71
C SER A 205 -0.54 -14.57 11.06
N LEU A 206 0.03 -15.13 10.00
CA LEU A 206 -0.53 -16.29 9.31
C LEU A 206 -0.28 -17.60 10.05
N ASN A 207 0.98 -17.86 10.44
CA ASN A 207 1.36 -19.18 10.94
C ASN A 207 0.95 -19.39 12.41
N PHE A 208 0.92 -18.33 13.23
CA PHE A 208 0.62 -18.46 14.65
C PHE A 208 -0.74 -17.90 15.04
N LEU A 209 -1.16 -16.77 14.45
CA LEU A 209 -2.41 -16.10 14.85
C LEU A 209 -3.60 -16.48 13.95
N GLY A 210 -3.35 -17.02 12.75
CA GLY A 210 -4.39 -17.33 11.77
C GLY A 210 -5.20 -16.09 11.35
N GLN A 211 -4.59 -14.90 11.38
CA GLN A 211 -5.21 -13.61 11.03
C GLN A 211 -4.62 -13.07 9.71
N HIS A 212 -5.26 -12.05 9.12
CA HIS A 212 -4.78 -11.34 7.93
C HIS A 212 -4.51 -12.18 6.67
N TRP A 213 -5.32 -13.23 6.46
CA TRP A 213 -5.23 -14.07 5.25
C TRP A 213 -5.36 -13.24 3.98
N THR A 214 -6.31 -12.31 3.94
CA THR A 214 -6.58 -11.47 2.77
C THR A 214 -5.39 -10.61 2.37
N GLU A 215 -4.71 -10.02 3.34
CA GLU A 215 -3.59 -9.12 3.17
C GLU A 215 -2.34 -9.89 2.78
N ALA A 216 -2.11 -11.04 3.39
CA ALA A 216 -1.01 -11.91 2.98
C ALA A 216 -1.20 -12.44 1.55
N PHE A 217 -2.39 -12.96 1.21
CA PHE A 217 -2.69 -13.47 -0.12
C PHE A 217 -2.72 -12.39 -1.20
N SER A 218 -2.86 -11.11 -0.83
CA SER A 218 -2.76 -10.00 -1.79
C SER A 218 -1.40 -9.96 -2.51
N SER A 219 -0.33 -10.40 -1.83
CA SER A 219 1.03 -10.48 -2.39
C SER A 219 1.32 -11.84 -3.04
N LEU A 220 0.57 -12.89 -2.69
CA LEU A 220 0.73 -14.23 -3.24
C LEU A 220 -0.06 -14.37 -4.54
N LYS A 221 0.67 -14.48 -5.64
CA LYS A 221 0.07 -14.79 -6.95
C LYS A 221 -0.43 -16.25 -6.96
N ILE A 222 -1.67 -16.46 -6.57
CA ILE A 222 -2.39 -17.69 -6.90
C ILE A 222 -2.96 -17.50 -8.32
N GLN A 223 -2.30 -18.09 -9.31
CA GLN A 223 -2.67 -17.94 -10.71
C GLN A 223 -3.97 -18.69 -11.03
N ASP A 224 -4.16 -19.83 -10.39
CA ASP A 224 -5.36 -20.64 -10.44
C ASP A 224 -6.34 -20.26 -9.30
N TYR A 225 -7.52 -20.87 -9.22
CA TYR A 225 -8.55 -20.62 -8.21
C TYR A 225 -9.06 -19.17 -8.16
N LYS A 226 -10.07 -18.86 -8.98
CA LYS A 226 -10.76 -17.56 -8.99
C LYS A 226 -12.23 -17.73 -8.72
N ASN A 227 -12.77 -16.87 -7.85
CA ASN A 227 -14.19 -16.80 -7.55
C ASN A 227 -14.73 -15.44 -8.03
N PHE A 228 -15.94 -15.44 -8.58
CA PHE A 228 -16.68 -14.22 -8.88
C PHE A 228 -18.11 -14.34 -8.35
N LEU A 229 -18.65 -13.21 -7.91
CA LEU A 229 -19.99 -13.14 -7.35
C LEU A 229 -20.97 -12.75 -8.47
N ARG A 230 -22.00 -13.58 -8.69
CA ARG A 230 -23.14 -13.24 -9.54
C ARG A 230 -24.35 -12.99 -8.66
N MET A 231 -24.89 -11.78 -8.74
CA MET A 231 -26.05 -11.35 -7.96
C MET A 231 -27.27 -11.24 -8.87
N HIS A 232 -28.42 -11.68 -8.37
CA HIS A 232 -29.70 -11.59 -9.07
C HIS A 232 -30.79 -11.18 -8.09
N ILE A 233 -31.50 -10.09 -8.38
CA ILE A 233 -32.65 -9.65 -7.59
C ILE A 233 -33.90 -10.34 -8.16
N SER A 234 -34.60 -11.12 -7.34
CA SER A 234 -35.85 -11.77 -7.73
C SER A 234 -36.94 -10.72 -7.96
N PRO A 235 -37.51 -10.61 -9.18
CA PRO A 235 -38.57 -9.62 -9.44
C PRO A 235 -39.84 -9.88 -8.61
N ALA A 236 -40.11 -11.13 -8.26
CA ALA A 236 -41.32 -11.51 -7.54
C ALA A 236 -41.23 -11.28 -6.01
N THR A 237 -40.08 -11.52 -5.40
CA THR A 237 -39.91 -11.41 -3.94
C THR A 237 -39.08 -10.20 -3.51
N GLY A 238 -38.33 -9.59 -4.43
CA GLY A 238 -37.32 -8.57 -4.15
C GLY A 238 -36.05 -9.12 -3.51
N ASP A 239 -35.95 -10.45 -3.30
CA ASP A 239 -34.82 -11.06 -2.61
C ASP A 239 -33.56 -11.03 -3.49
N LEU A 240 -32.42 -10.79 -2.86
CA LEU A 240 -31.11 -10.81 -3.51
C LEU A 240 -30.52 -12.22 -3.43
N HIS A 241 -30.48 -12.90 -4.56
CA HIS A 241 -29.81 -14.18 -4.73
C HIS A 241 -28.33 -13.95 -5.07
N CYS A 242 -27.44 -14.50 -4.25
CA CYS A 242 -26.00 -14.42 -4.43
C CYS A 242 -25.45 -15.79 -4.80
N PHE A 243 -24.84 -15.90 -5.98
CA PHE A 243 -24.16 -17.09 -6.45
C PHE A 243 -22.65 -16.84 -6.42
N VAL A 244 -21.92 -17.60 -5.62
CA VAL A 244 -20.46 -17.60 -5.62
C VAL A 244 -19.99 -18.62 -6.65
N VAL A 245 -19.51 -18.15 -7.80
CA VAL A 245 -19.05 -19.00 -8.89
C VAL A 245 -17.53 -19.12 -8.85
N GLY A 246 -17.02 -20.33 -8.67
CA GLY A 246 -15.60 -20.63 -8.60
C GLY A 246 -15.08 -21.36 -9.83
N VAL A 247 -13.83 -21.05 -10.19
CA VAL A 247 -13.06 -21.67 -11.27
C VAL A 247 -11.73 -22.14 -10.67
N ASP A 248 -11.54 -23.46 -10.57
CA ASP A 248 -10.37 -24.05 -9.92
C ASP A 248 -9.08 -23.83 -10.73
N HIS A 249 -9.15 -23.91 -12.06
CA HIS A 249 -8.02 -23.74 -12.99
C HIS A 249 -8.36 -22.69 -14.05
N VAL A 250 -7.72 -21.53 -13.95
CA VAL A 250 -8.02 -20.43 -14.87
C VAL A 250 -7.34 -20.69 -16.21
N PRO A 251 -8.05 -20.58 -17.34
CA PRO A 251 -7.43 -20.74 -18.64
C PRO A 251 -6.34 -19.70 -18.90
N ILE A 252 -5.11 -20.16 -19.12
CA ILE A 252 -3.94 -19.30 -19.40
C ILE A 252 -3.81 -19.03 -20.90
N ARG A 253 -4.18 -20.01 -21.73
CA ARG A 253 -4.10 -19.93 -23.20
C ARG A 253 -5.49 -19.71 -23.76
N TRP A 254 -5.62 -18.69 -24.60
CA TRP A 254 -6.85 -18.32 -25.27
C TRP A 254 -6.67 -18.45 -26.78
N GLU A 255 -7.70 -18.89 -27.47
CA GLU A 255 -7.75 -18.93 -28.93
C GLU A 255 -9.01 -18.20 -29.42
N MET A 256 -8.97 -17.69 -30.64
CA MET A 256 -10.17 -17.14 -31.27
C MET A 256 -11.18 -18.26 -31.45
N ASP A 257 -12.43 -18.04 -31.06
CA ASP A 257 -13.46 -19.05 -31.27
C ASP A 257 -13.75 -19.17 -32.78
N PRO A 258 -13.55 -20.36 -33.41
CA PRO A 258 -13.76 -20.54 -34.84
C PRO A 258 -15.18 -20.25 -35.30
N TYR A 259 -16.15 -20.32 -34.39
CA TYR A 259 -17.56 -20.08 -34.66
C TYR A 259 -18.00 -18.66 -34.35
N TRP A 260 -17.08 -17.82 -33.86
CA TRP A 260 -17.39 -16.42 -33.59
C TRP A 260 -17.28 -15.60 -34.88
N ASP A 261 -18.44 -15.23 -35.41
CA ASP A 261 -18.55 -14.48 -36.66
C ASP A 261 -18.99 -13.03 -36.39
N LYS A 262 -18.18 -12.06 -36.83
CA LYS A 262 -18.53 -10.63 -36.80
C LYS A 262 -19.56 -10.26 -37.87
N THR A 263 -19.66 -11.06 -38.93
CA THR A 263 -20.42 -10.76 -40.15
C THR A 263 -21.84 -11.28 -40.09
N LEU A 264 -22.11 -12.30 -39.26
CA LEU A 264 -23.47 -12.72 -38.86
C LEU A 264 -24.15 -11.72 -37.91
N MET A 265 -23.62 -10.52 -37.75
CA MET A 265 -24.21 -9.46 -36.91
C MET A 265 -25.06 -8.53 -37.77
N PRO A 266 -26.41 -8.63 -37.71
CA PRO A 266 -27.24 -7.53 -38.18
C PRO A 266 -26.84 -6.27 -37.40
N ARG A 267 -26.57 -5.15 -38.09
CA ARG A 267 -26.38 -3.83 -37.43
C ARG A 267 -27.59 -3.44 -36.54
N SER A 268 -28.72 -4.13 -36.72
CA SER A 268 -30.00 -3.98 -36.01
C SER A 268 -30.34 -5.16 -35.08
N ALA A 269 -29.40 -6.05 -34.75
CA ALA A 269 -29.68 -7.20 -33.91
C ALA A 269 -30.04 -6.77 -32.47
N LYS A 270 -31.34 -6.76 -32.15
CA LYS A 270 -31.90 -6.43 -30.82
C LYS A 270 -31.58 -7.46 -29.71
N VAL A 271 -30.81 -8.51 -30.02
CA VAL A 271 -30.51 -9.59 -29.07
C VAL A 271 -29.20 -9.28 -28.34
N PRO A 272 -29.20 -9.18 -26.99
CA PRO A 272 -28.01 -8.86 -26.23
C PRO A 272 -26.95 -9.97 -26.30
N SER A 273 -25.68 -9.59 -26.24
CA SER A 273 -24.52 -10.44 -26.52
C SER A 273 -24.43 -11.73 -25.71
N TRP A 274 -24.97 -11.75 -24.49
CA TRP A 274 -24.96 -12.92 -23.62
C TRP A 274 -25.97 -14.02 -24.01
N LYS A 275 -26.95 -13.72 -24.87
CA LYS A 275 -27.90 -14.70 -25.43
C LYS A 275 -27.39 -15.36 -26.72
N TRP A 276 -26.24 -14.94 -27.22
CA TRP A 276 -25.70 -15.47 -28.46
C TRP A 276 -25.18 -16.89 -28.27
N VAL A 277 -25.15 -17.66 -29.35
CA VAL A 277 -24.59 -19.03 -29.36
C VAL A 277 -23.11 -19.01 -28.97
N THR A 278 -22.38 -18.00 -29.45
CA THR A 278 -20.97 -17.72 -29.11
C THR A 278 -20.82 -16.29 -28.58
N PRO A 279 -21.08 -16.07 -27.27
CA PRO A 279 -21.09 -14.72 -26.70
C PRO A 279 -19.69 -14.11 -26.60
N SER A 280 -18.65 -14.94 -26.49
CA SER A 280 -17.26 -14.51 -26.36
C SER A 280 -16.47 -14.72 -27.66
N LYS A 281 -15.73 -13.69 -28.08
CA LYS A 281 -14.80 -13.75 -29.23
C LYS A 281 -13.66 -14.76 -29.05
N TYR A 282 -13.23 -14.93 -27.81
CA TYR A 282 -12.14 -15.81 -27.44
C TYR A 282 -12.67 -16.91 -26.55
N ARG A 283 -12.16 -18.12 -26.75
CA ARG A 283 -12.45 -19.27 -25.91
C ARG A 283 -11.14 -19.81 -25.31
N PRO A 284 -11.21 -20.48 -24.15
CA PRO A 284 -10.04 -21.12 -23.59
C PRO A 284 -9.55 -22.21 -24.53
N ARG A 285 -8.25 -22.24 -24.82
CA ARG A 285 -7.63 -23.30 -25.61
C ARG A 285 -7.61 -24.57 -24.77
N VAL A 286 -8.45 -25.53 -25.14
CA VAL A 286 -8.53 -26.86 -24.53
C VAL A 286 -7.18 -27.56 -24.76
N GLN A 287 -6.31 -27.58 -23.75
CA GLN A 287 -5.11 -28.42 -23.80
C GLN A 287 -5.58 -29.88 -23.77
N ARG A 288 -5.31 -30.66 -24.83
CA ARG A 288 -5.45 -32.11 -24.78
C ARG A 288 -4.60 -32.61 -23.61
N SER A 289 -5.23 -33.30 -22.66
CA SER A 289 -4.65 -33.99 -21.50
C SER A 289 -3.13 -34.17 -21.61
N SER A 290 -2.36 -33.27 -21.02
CA SER A 290 -0.96 -33.55 -20.70
C SER A 290 -0.97 -34.44 -19.46
N LYS A 291 -0.39 -35.64 -19.55
CA LYS A 291 -0.15 -36.47 -18.36
C LYS A 291 0.88 -35.73 -17.50
N ASP A 292 0.57 -35.49 -16.22
CA ASP A 292 1.59 -35.09 -15.26
C ASP A 292 2.59 -36.22 -15.04
N ARG A 293 3.79 -35.91 -14.53
CA ARG A 293 4.83 -36.91 -14.18
C ARG A 293 4.35 -38.04 -13.25
N ALA A 294 3.20 -37.86 -12.59
CA ALA A 294 2.54 -38.84 -11.72
C ALA A 294 1.40 -39.65 -12.40
N GLY A 295 1.20 -39.53 -13.73
CA GLY A 295 0.23 -40.32 -14.48
C GLY A 295 -1.24 -39.90 -14.34
N GLN A 296 -1.53 -38.80 -13.65
CA GLN A 296 -2.90 -38.30 -13.47
C GLN A 296 -3.36 -37.48 -14.68
N THR A 297 -4.58 -37.75 -15.15
CA THR A 297 -5.21 -37.03 -16.26
C THR A 297 -5.77 -35.69 -15.79
N VAL A 298 -5.06 -34.60 -16.06
CA VAL A 298 -5.57 -33.25 -15.82
C VAL A 298 -6.71 -32.98 -16.82
N LYS A 299 -7.95 -32.94 -16.32
CA LYS A 299 -9.13 -32.61 -17.13
C LYS A 299 -8.98 -31.19 -17.67
N SER A 300 -9.07 -31.07 -18.99
CA SER A 300 -8.94 -29.80 -19.70
C SER A 300 -10.06 -28.83 -19.32
N GLY A 301 -9.67 -27.66 -18.77
CA GLY A 301 -10.56 -26.56 -18.40
C GLY A 301 -11.48 -26.88 -17.22
N SER A 302 -11.18 -26.38 -16.02
CA SER A 302 -12.12 -26.50 -14.91
C SER A 302 -13.42 -25.78 -15.27
N ARG A 303 -14.54 -26.49 -15.23
CA ARG A 303 -15.86 -25.89 -15.41
C ARG A 303 -16.11 -24.95 -14.24
N ALA A 304 -16.68 -23.78 -14.52
CA ALA A 304 -17.20 -22.92 -13.48
C ALA A 304 -18.25 -23.69 -12.67
N LYS A 305 -18.10 -23.69 -11.35
CA LYS A 305 -19.03 -24.35 -10.41
C LYS A 305 -19.59 -23.31 -9.46
N VAL A 306 -20.85 -23.49 -9.07
CA VAL A 306 -21.39 -22.71 -7.93
C VAL A 306 -20.79 -23.33 -6.68
N VAL A 307 -19.91 -22.58 -6.02
CA VAL A 307 -19.24 -22.98 -4.77
C VAL A 307 -20.16 -22.77 -3.59
N ASP A 308 -20.90 -21.65 -3.62
CA ASP A 308 -21.84 -21.30 -2.56
C ASP A 308 -23.03 -20.52 -3.14
N PHE A 309 -24.16 -20.60 -2.43
CA PHE A 309 -25.39 -19.92 -2.77
C PHE A 309 -26.10 -19.50 -1.49
N PHE A 310 -26.37 -18.20 -1.39
CA PHE A 310 -27.13 -17.64 -0.28
C PHE A 310 -28.11 -16.58 -0.77
N VAL A 311 -29.15 -16.36 0.03
CA VAL A 311 -30.24 -15.43 -0.29
C VAL A 311 -30.35 -14.38 0.81
N VAL A 312 -30.19 -13.12 0.43
CA VAL A 312 -30.45 -11.97 1.30
C VAL A 312 -31.89 -11.54 1.09
N LYS A 313 -32.74 -11.75 2.10
CA LYS A 313 -34.17 -11.45 2.00
C LYS A 313 -34.41 -9.94 1.91
N ALA A 314 -35.34 -9.53 1.05
CA ALA A 314 -35.78 -8.14 1.00
C ALA A 314 -36.40 -7.70 2.33
N SER A 315 -36.07 -6.48 2.76
CA SER A 315 -36.72 -5.84 3.90
C SER A 315 -38.23 -5.81 3.70
N ARG A 316 -39.02 -6.11 4.75
CA ARG A 316 -40.50 -6.10 4.71
C ARG A 316 -41.08 -4.80 4.12
N LYS A 317 -40.39 -3.66 4.28
CA LYS A 317 -40.80 -2.35 3.73
C LYS A 317 -40.70 -2.24 2.20
N ARG A 318 -39.95 -3.13 1.54
CA ARG A 318 -39.68 -3.12 0.09
C ARG A 318 -40.21 -4.37 -0.63
N ARG A 319 -40.97 -5.22 0.06
CA ARG A 319 -41.61 -6.35 -0.60
C ARG A 319 -42.72 -5.84 -1.52
N PRO A 320 -42.75 -6.23 -2.81
CA PRO A 320 -43.90 -5.97 -3.65
C PRO A 320 -45.14 -6.66 -3.03
N GLU A 321 -46.28 -5.97 -2.99
CA GLU A 321 -47.53 -6.56 -2.50
C GLU A 321 -47.95 -7.68 -3.46
N VAL A 322 -48.30 -8.85 -2.90
CA VAL A 322 -48.72 -10.02 -3.69
C VAL A 322 -49.92 -9.63 -4.56
N GLY A 323 -49.70 -9.58 -5.88
CA GLY A 323 -50.74 -9.22 -6.86
C GLY A 323 -50.53 -7.87 -7.57
N THR A 324 -49.56 -7.05 -7.15
CA THR A 324 -49.11 -5.92 -7.97
C THR A 324 -48.02 -6.41 -8.93
N PRO A 325 -48.11 -6.13 -10.25
CA PRO A 325 -46.99 -6.39 -11.13
C PRO A 325 -45.78 -5.63 -10.58
N PRO A 326 -44.57 -6.24 -10.57
CA PRO A 326 -43.39 -5.48 -10.20
C PRO A 326 -43.39 -4.21 -11.06
N PRO A 327 -43.00 -3.04 -10.53
CA PRO A 327 -42.68 -1.94 -11.42
C PRO A 327 -41.63 -2.51 -12.36
N LEU A 328 -41.99 -2.71 -13.64
CA LEU A 328 -41.00 -2.83 -14.69
C LEU A 328 -40.21 -1.54 -14.53
N GLY A 329 -39.08 -1.62 -13.84
CA GLY A 329 -38.10 -0.53 -13.86
C GLY A 329 -37.90 -0.27 -15.33
N GLU A 330 -38.17 0.98 -15.74
CA GLU A 330 -38.15 1.40 -17.14
C GLU A 330 -37.08 0.62 -17.88
N ASP A 331 -37.55 -0.12 -18.86
CA ASP A 331 -36.76 -1.07 -19.61
C ASP A 331 -35.43 -0.43 -19.97
N TYR A 332 -34.32 -1.00 -19.50
CA TYR A 332 -32.96 -0.50 -19.79
C TYR A 332 -32.57 -0.63 -21.28
N TYR A 333 -33.56 -0.86 -22.17
CA TYR A 333 -33.47 -0.88 -23.62
C TYR A 333 -34.81 -0.49 -24.27
N THR A 334 -35.38 0.66 -23.95
CA THR A 334 -36.27 1.34 -24.91
C THR A 334 -35.41 2.20 -25.84
N GLU A 335 -35.31 1.78 -27.10
CA GLU A 335 -34.89 2.67 -28.19
C GLU A 335 -35.92 3.80 -28.25
N GLU A 336 -35.60 4.97 -27.71
CA GLU A 336 -36.39 6.17 -27.94
C GLU A 336 -36.28 6.54 -29.42
N GLU A 337 -37.40 6.43 -30.12
CA GLU A 337 -37.60 7.10 -31.40
C GLU A 337 -37.37 8.60 -31.19
N SER A 338 -36.43 9.13 -31.96
CA SER A 338 -36.10 10.55 -31.99
C SER A 338 -37.29 11.35 -32.52
N GLU A 339 -38.01 12.04 -31.62
CA GLU A 339 -38.71 13.27 -31.98
C GLU A 339 -38.23 14.40 -31.08
N GLY A 340 -37.69 15.43 -31.73
CA GLY A 340 -37.01 16.53 -31.10
C GLY A 340 -37.93 17.40 -30.26
N SER A 341 -37.42 17.82 -29.10
CA SER A 341 -37.89 19.02 -28.42
C SER A 341 -36.80 19.52 -27.48
N SER A 342 -36.31 20.72 -27.76
CA SER A 342 -35.35 21.49 -26.97
C SER A 342 -35.90 21.83 -25.59
N VAL A 343 -35.15 21.53 -24.52
CA VAL A 343 -35.44 22.08 -23.19
C VAL A 343 -34.15 22.56 -22.51
N ASP A 344 -34.25 23.79 -22.00
CA ASP A 344 -33.20 24.68 -21.51
C ASP A 344 -32.39 24.18 -20.30
N VAL A 345 -31.09 24.47 -20.35
CA VAL A 345 -30.13 24.22 -19.26
C VAL A 345 -30.24 25.34 -18.22
N VAL A 346 -30.83 25.05 -17.06
CA VAL A 346 -30.76 25.92 -15.89
C VAL A 346 -29.46 25.66 -15.12
N ASN A 347 -28.56 26.65 -15.15
CA ASN A 347 -27.31 26.68 -14.39
C ASN A 347 -27.57 26.76 -12.87
N LEU A 348 -27.09 25.78 -12.10
CA LEU A 348 -27.10 25.81 -10.64
C LEU A 348 -25.67 25.83 -10.09
N ASN A 349 -25.39 26.86 -9.28
CA ASN A 349 -24.08 27.22 -8.73
C ASN A 349 -23.50 26.11 -7.80
N PRO A 350 -22.17 25.88 -7.78
CA PRO A 350 -21.54 24.74 -7.10
C PRO A 350 -21.56 24.83 -5.57
N VAL A 351 -21.76 26.03 -4.99
CA VAL A 351 -21.81 26.25 -3.54
C VAL A 351 -23.06 25.63 -2.90
N THR A 352 -24.21 25.70 -3.57
CA THR A 352 -25.48 25.10 -3.11
C THR A 352 -25.45 23.58 -3.15
N SER A 353 -24.65 22.97 -4.04
CA SER A 353 -24.42 21.52 -4.09
C SER A 353 -23.60 21.03 -2.89
N LEU A 354 -22.59 21.81 -2.47
CA LEU A 354 -21.71 21.46 -1.36
C LEU A 354 -22.45 21.52 -0.01
N ILE A 355 -23.25 22.56 0.22
CA ILE A 355 -24.05 22.72 1.45
C ILE A 355 -25.05 21.55 1.61
N ARG A 356 -25.66 21.10 0.51
CA ARG A 356 -26.59 19.96 0.52
C ARG A 356 -25.89 18.65 0.89
N ARG A 357 -24.68 18.40 0.36
CA ARG A 357 -23.87 17.20 0.67
C ARG A 357 -23.36 17.17 2.12
N VAL A 358 -22.99 18.31 2.69
CA VAL A 358 -22.58 18.38 4.11
C VAL A 358 -23.78 18.16 5.03
N SER A 359 -24.96 18.69 4.67
CA SER A 359 -26.19 18.50 5.45
C SER A 359 -26.76 17.07 5.42
N SER A 360 -26.44 16.28 4.38
CA SER A 360 -26.85 14.88 4.28
C SER A 360 -25.88 13.96 5.05
N LEU A 361 -24.59 14.28 5.07
CA LEU A 361 -23.58 13.57 5.87
C LEU A 361 -23.83 13.72 7.38
N LEU A 362 -24.18 14.93 7.84
CA LEU A 362 -24.49 15.17 9.26
C LEU A 362 -25.79 14.49 9.71
N ARG A 363 -26.78 14.32 8.82
CA ARG A 363 -28.02 13.59 9.12
C ARG A 363 -27.85 12.08 9.16
N TYR A 364 -26.89 11.52 8.43
CA TYR A 364 -26.62 10.08 8.44
C TYR A 364 -25.85 9.64 9.69
N ALA A 365 -24.98 10.51 10.24
CA ALA A 365 -24.18 10.24 11.43
C ALA A 365 -24.99 10.16 12.74
N GLY A 366 -26.22 10.67 12.78
CA GLY A 366 -27.07 10.69 13.98
C GLY A 366 -28.10 9.56 14.11
N SER A 367 -28.17 8.60 13.17
CA SER A 367 -29.30 7.65 13.11
C SER A 367 -28.96 6.16 13.27
N ASN A 368 -27.69 5.79 13.47
CA ASN A 368 -27.29 4.39 13.67
C ASN A 368 -27.01 4.07 15.15
N GLU A 369 -28.04 4.17 15.98
CA GLU A 369 -28.15 3.49 17.28
C GLU A 369 -29.38 2.57 17.25
N SER A 370 -29.31 1.47 16.49
CA SER A 370 -29.96 0.20 16.84
C SER A 370 -29.65 -0.81 15.73
N LEU A 371 -28.78 -1.78 16.01
CA LEU A 371 -28.72 -3.11 15.40
C LEU A 371 -27.56 -3.84 16.10
N ARG A 372 -27.71 -4.00 17.41
CA ARG A 372 -27.05 -5.05 18.19
C ARG A 372 -28.09 -6.14 18.32
N ASP A 373 -27.84 -7.24 17.62
CA ASP A 373 -28.14 -8.63 17.97
C ASP A 373 -28.17 -9.44 16.67
N ASP A 374 -27.67 -10.67 16.77
CA ASP A 374 -27.59 -11.70 15.72
C ASP A 374 -26.32 -11.73 14.85
N PHE A 375 -25.16 -12.00 15.47
CA PHE A 375 -24.11 -12.81 14.83
C PHE A 375 -23.37 -13.64 15.89
N ASN A 376 -23.88 -14.86 16.14
CA ASN A 376 -23.12 -15.99 16.67
C ASN A 376 -23.32 -17.15 15.69
N MET A 377 -22.28 -17.44 14.90
CA MET A 377 -22.03 -18.77 14.32
C MET A 377 -20.54 -18.94 14.06
#